data_AF-A0ABD3N3A9-F1
#
_entry.id   AF-A0ABD3N3A9-F1
#
_cell.length_a   1.000
_cell.length_b   1.000
_cell.length_c   1.000
_cell.angle_alpha   90.00
_cell.angle_beta   90.00
_cell.angle_gamma   90.00
#
_symmetry.space_group_name_H-M   'P 1'
#
loop_
_entity.id
_entity.type
_entity.pdbx_description
1 polymer ?
#
loop_
_entity_poly.entity_id
_entity_poly.type
_entity_poly.pdbx_seq_one_letter_code
_entity_poly.pdbx_strand_id
1 'polypeptide(L)'
;MRQHLLTLLCTLPAALGFAPPMVGRNDVVLHAKRGKGLNVPSSAGEARGIGGSDGAAPSKKANWIATSIPSLGALPKDTNTVKVVDTMVPALTDKNTNPTGAVSIVNYKGDSDTITYCFSVSCASCKIPLTKAKVLPPKESNDARLACDFCGATYNLRSGVQVEKEGGKLLGFLFNNQSNNEAKLPVYALGEKGGKVFISMP
;
A
#
# COMPACT_ATOMS: atom_id res chain seq x y z
N MET A 1 -47.46 -15.38 -45.97
CA MET A 1 -46.66 -15.60 -44.74
C MET A 1 -47.25 -14.75 -43.63
N ARG A 2 -47.40 -15.34 -42.45
CA ARG A 2 -48.32 -14.95 -41.38
C ARG A 2 -47.90 -13.67 -40.64
N GLN A 3 -48.90 -12.82 -40.39
CA GLN A 3 -48.86 -11.72 -39.43
C GLN A 3 -48.88 -12.30 -38.00
N HIS A 4 -48.03 -11.78 -37.11
CA HIS A 4 -48.17 -11.99 -35.67
C HIS A 4 -48.31 -10.65 -34.96
N LEU A 5 -49.58 -10.37 -34.66
CA LEU A 5 -50.10 -9.50 -33.61
C LEU A 5 -50.11 -10.32 -32.31
N LEU A 6 -49.61 -9.81 -31.18
CA LEU A 6 -50.33 -9.78 -29.88
C LEU A 6 -49.51 -9.26 -28.67
N THR A 7 -50.16 -8.32 -27.96
CA THR A 7 -50.25 -8.10 -26.50
C THR A 7 -49.04 -7.71 -25.64
N LEU A 8 -49.04 -6.40 -25.36
CA LEU A 8 -48.88 -5.72 -24.06
C LEU A 8 -49.17 -6.57 -22.79
N LEU A 9 -48.29 -6.53 -21.79
CA LEU A 9 -48.67 -6.65 -20.38
C LEU A 9 -47.74 -5.79 -19.50
N CYS A 10 -48.36 -4.81 -18.84
CA CYS A 10 -47.76 -3.90 -17.87
C CYS A 10 -47.61 -4.56 -16.49
N THR A 11 -46.48 -4.36 -15.81
CA THR A 11 -46.42 -4.36 -14.33
C THR A 11 -45.27 -3.47 -13.83
N LEU A 12 -45.62 -2.29 -13.30
CA LEU A 12 -44.87 -1.57 -12.27
C LEU A 12 -45.30 -2.13 -10.91
N PRO A 13 -44.42 -2.14 -9.88
CA PRO A 13 -44.75 -1.28 -8.75
C PRO A 13 -43.56 -0.64 -8.01
N ALA A 14 -43.88 0.56 -7.52
CA ALA A 14 -43.61 1.11 -6.19
C ALA A 14 -42.17 1.40 -5.73
N ALA A 15 -41.94 2.70 -5.53
CA ALA A 15 -40.86 3.31 -4.78
C ALA A 15 -40.85 2.87 -3.30
N LEU A 16 -39.64 2.71 -2.75
CA LEU A 16 -39.37 2.83 -1.31
C LEU A 16 -38.22 3.82 -1.14
N GLY A 17 -38.59 5.04 -0.74
CA GLY A 17 -37.65 6.08 -0.34
C GLY A 17 -37.11 5.79 1.06
N PHE A 18 -35.79 5.73 1.18
CA PHE A 18 -35.09 5.80 2.45
C PHE A 18 -34.32 7.12 2.49
N ALA A 19 -34.86 8.10 3.21
CA ALA A 19 -34.14 9.31 3.60
C ALA A 19 -33.59 9.11 5.02
N PRO A 20 -32.29 9.31 5.28
CA PRO A 20 -31.76 9.32 6.63
C PRO A 20 -32.11 10.64 7.35
N PRO A 21 -32.43 10.60 8.66
CA PRO A 21 -32.65 11.79 9.46
C PRO A 21 -31.36 12.58 9.66
N MET A 22 -31.44 13.90 9.46
CA MET A 22 -30.38 14.84 9.84
C MET A 22 -30.27 14.90 11.36
N VAL A 23 -29.17 14.37 11.89
CA VAL A 23 -28.80 14.54 13.30
C VAL A 23 -28.03 15.85 13.44
N GLY A 24 -28.55 16.68 14.35
CA GLY A 24 -28.07 18.02 14.64
C GLY A 24 -26.64 18.08 15.14
N ARG A 25 -26.00 19.18 14.74
CA ARG A 25 -24.84 19.82 15.36
C ARG A 25 -24.97 19.84 16.89
N ASN A 26 -24.00 19.26 17.58
CA ASN A 26 -23.61 19.67 18.92
C ASN A 26 -22.16 20.16 18.82
N ASP A 27 -21.98 21.47 18.78
CA ASP A 27 -20.70 22.13 18.99
C ASP A 27 -20.26 21.87 20.45
N VAL A 28 -19.41 20.86 20.65
CA VAL A 28 -18.68 20.72 21.92
C VAL A 28 -17.43 21.59 21.82
N VAL A 29 -17.58 22.84 22.25
CA VAL A 29 -16.45 23.70 22.62
C VAL A 29 -15.88 23.15 23.93
N LEU A 30 -14.75 22.47 23.87
CA LEU A 30 -13.93 22.16 25.05
C LEU A 30 -12.71 23.10 25.06
N HIS A 31 -12.82 24.12 25.90
CA HIS A 31 -11.74 25.03 26.25
C HIS A 31 -10.59 24.31 26.98
N ALA A 32 -9.38 24.66 26.54
CA ALA A 32 -8.13 24.85 27.30
C ALA A 32 -7.67 23.78 28.32
N LYS A 33 -6.42 23.31 28.14
CA LYS A 33 -5.39 23.52 29.18
C LYS A 33 -3.96 23.34 28.64
N ARG A 34 -3.21 24.43 28.76
CA ARG A 34 -1.75 24.51 28.62
C ARG A 34 -1.12 23.64 29.73
N GLY A 35 -0.62 22.46 29.35
CA GLY A 35 0.08 21.53 30.22
C GLY A 35 1.59 21.69 30.10
N LYS A 36 2.21 22.11 31.19
CA LYS A 36 3.64 22.33 31.39
C LYS A 36 4.29 21.02 31.80
N GLY A 37 5.25 20.55 31.00
CA GLY A 37 6.35 19.67 31.42
C GLY A 37 6.04 18.18 31.62
N LEU A 38 6.82 17.34 30.95
CA LEU A 38 7.45 16.16 31.53
C LEU A 38 8.68 15.82 30.69
N ASN A 39 9.84 16.12 31.27
CA ASN A 39 11.16 15.74 30.80
C ASN A 39 11.30 14.23 31.00
N VAL A 40 11.36 13.45 29.92
CA VAL A 40 11.64 12.02 29.99
C VAL A 40 12.99 11.80 29.30
N PRO A 41 13.98 11.19 29.98
CA PRO A 41 15.34 11.10 29.49
C PRO A 41 15.44 10.21 28.24
N SER A 42 16.15 10.74 27.24
CA SER A 42 16.64 10.02 26.07
C SER A 42 17.45 8.78 26.49
N SER A 43 16.92 7.59 26.26
CA SER A 43 17.74 6.40 26.03
C SER A 43 17.71 6.10 24.53
N ALA A 44 18.69 6.67 23.84
CA ALA A 44 18.97 6.41 22.43
C ALA A 44 19.42 4.95 22.28
N GLY A 45 18.49 4.09 21.85
CA GLY A 45 18.75 2.74 21.39
C GLY A 45 18.35 2.62 19.94
N GLU A 46 19.25 3.08 19.05
CA GLU A 46 19.16 3.05 17.60
C GLU A 46 18.85 1.62 17.12
N ALA A 47 17.71 1.44 16.43
CA ALA A 47 17.41 0.18 15.78
C ALA A 47 18.30 0.04 14.55
N ARG A 48 19.27 -0.88 14.60
CA ARG A 48 20.16 -1.20 13.49
C ARG A 48 19.35 -1.92 12.40
N GLY A 49 19.12 -1.24 11.28
CA GLY A 49 18.58 -1.85 10.07
C GLY A 49 19.59 -2.85 9.50
N ILE A 50 19.09 -4.01 9.04
CA ILE A 50 19.90 -5.01 8.35
C ILE A 50 19.97 -4.59 6.87
N GLY A 51 21.00 -3.81 6.52
CA GLY A 51 21.30 -3.40 5.14
C GLY A 51 22.49 -2.43 5.10
N GLY A 52 23.61 -2.89 4.54
CA GLY A 52 24.92 -2.24 4.61
C GLY A 52 25.10 -0.89 3.87
N SER A 53 26.12 -0.17 4.37
CA SER A 53 26.86 1.03 3.93
C SER A 53 27.03 1.25 2.40
N ASP A 54 27.24 2.44 1.82
CA ASP A 54 27.53 3.81 2.27
C ASP A 54 26.84 4.80 1.33
N GLY A 55 26.28 5.87 1.88
CA GLY A 55 25.69 6.97 1.11
C GLY A 55 25.09 7.99 2.05
N ALA A 56 25.90 8.96 2.47
CA ALA A 56 25.50 10.05 3.34
C ALA A 56 24.42 10.92 2.67
N ALA A 57 23.16 10.55 2.88
CA ALA A 57 21.99 11.39 2.69
C ALA A 57 21.51 11.87 4.06
N PRO A 58 20.99 13.11 4.19
CA PRO A 58 20.66 13.70 5.48
C PRO A 58 19.69 12.79 6.24
N SER A 59 20.08 12.42 7.46
CA SER A 59 19.38 11.49 8.34
C SER A 59 18.00 12.04 8.71
N LYS A 60 17.02 11.83 7.83
CA LYS A 60 15.61 11.85 8.22
C LYS A 60 15.45 10.78 9.28
N LYS A 61 15.06 11.18 10.49
CA LYS A 61 14.79 10.27 11.60
C LYS A 61 13.74 9.26 11.15
N ALA A 62 14.16 8.03 10.87
CA ALA A 62 13.30 6.96 10.40
C ALA A 62 12.15 6.74 11.41
N ASN A 63 10.91 6.87 10.93
CA ASN A 63 9.73 6.69 11.76
C ASN A 63 9.37 5.21 11.83
N TRP A 64 9.96 4.52 12.80
CA TRP A 64 9.70 3.11 13.07
C TRP A 64 8.41 2.95 13.87
N ILE A 65 7.42 2.28 13.29
CA ILE A 65 6.10 2.06 13.88
C ILE A 65 5.92 0.57 14.13
N ALA A 66 5.47 0.20 15.33
CA ALA A 66 5.17 -1.19 15.66
C ALA A 66 3.95 -1.69 14.86
N THR A 67 4.04 -2.92 14.38
CA THR A 67 2.95 -3.59 13.64
C THR A 67 2.28 -4.66 14.50
N SER A 68 1.13 -5.17 14.04
CA SER A 68 0.48 -6.36 14.61
C SER A 68 1.17 -7.68 14.25
N ILE A 69 2.21 -7.66 13.41
CA ILE A 69 2.90 -8.86 12.96
C ILE A 69 3.76 -9.40 14.12
N PRO A 70 3.59 -10.67 14.52
CA PRO A 70 4.21 -11.20 15.73
C PRO A 70 5.74 -11.33 15.61
N SER A 71 6.27 -11.76 14.47
CA SER A 71 7.72 -11.86 14.23
C SER A 71 8.02 -11.89 12.74
N LEU A 72 9.29 -11.68 12.35
CA LEU A 72 9.67 -11.82 10.93
C LEU A 72 9.49 -13.26 10.42
N GLY A 73 9.56 -14.25 11.31
CA GLY A 73 9.32 -15.66 10.97
C GLY A 73 7.87 -15.98 10.60
N ALA A 74 6.92 -15.11 10.97
CA ALA A 74 5.50 -15.23 10.63
C ALA A 74 5.16 -14.57 9.28
N LEU A 75 6.13 -13.89 8.64
CA LEU A 75 5.91 -13.33 7.31
C LEU A 75 5.71 -14.46 6.29
N PRO A 76 4.94 -14.20 5.21
CA PRO A 76 4.79 -15.15 4.12
C PRO A 76 6.15 -15.60 3.60
N LYS A 77 6.29 -16.90 3.28
CA LYS A 77 7.55 -17.50 2.82
C LYS A 77 7.57 -17.84 1.33
N ASP A 78 6.43 -17.66 0.67
CA ASP A 78 6.32 -17.88 -0.76
C ASP A 78 7.29 -16.94 -1.50
N THR A 79 7.97 -17.48 -2.50
CA THR A 79 8.95 -16.73 -3.30
C THR A 79 8.31 -16.16 -4.55
N ASN A 80 8.76 -14.99 -4.98
CA ASN A 80 8.36 -14.31 -6.21
C ASN A 80 6.84 -14.10 -6.37
N THR A 81 6.09 -14.10 -5.26
CA THR A 81 4.66 -13.85 -5.22
C THR A 81 4.34 -12.72 -4.26
N VAL A 82 3.36 -11.89 -4.62
CA VAL A 82 2.89 -10.79 -3.78
C VAL A 82 1.91 -11.35 -2.74
N LYS A 83 2.21 -11.12 -1.46
CA LYS A 83 1.33 -11.49 -0.35
C LYS A 83 0.96 -10.26 0.45
N VAL A 84 -0.31 -10.15 0.84
CA VAL A 84 -0.79 -9.03 1.64
C VAL A 84 -0.76 -9.45 3.11
N VAL A 85 -0.24 -8.56 3.95
CA VAL A 85 -0.17 -8.76 5.40
C VAL A 85 -0.76 -7.54 6.09
N ASP A 86 -1.72 -7.79 6.97
CA ASP A 86 -2.31 -6.75 7.79
C ASP A 86 -1.33 -6.30 8.87
N THR A 87 -1.09 -4.99 8.95
CA THR A 87 -0.17 -4.40 9.94
C THR A 87 -0.89 -3.68 11.08
N MET A 88 -2.16 -3.29 10.86
CA MET A 88 -2.96 -2.47 11.76
C MET A 88 -2.30 -1.12 12.11
N VAL A 89 -1.39 -0.65 11.26
CA VAL A 89 -0.72 0.65 11.42
C VAL A 89 -1.63 1.76 10.87
N PRO A 90 -2.12 2.70 11.71
CA PRO A 90 -3.06 3.72 11.27
C PRO A 90 -2.51 4.66 10.18
N ALA A 91 -1.20 4.87 10.16
CA ALA A 91 -0.55 5.72 9.15
C ALA A 91 -0.58 5.11 7.73
N LEU A 92 -0.84 3.81 7.61
CA LEU A 92 -0.97 3.10 6.33
C LEU A 92 -2.44 2.89 5.94
N THR A 93 -3.37 3.27 6.81
CA THR A 93 -4.81 3.05 6.62
C THR A 93 -5.40 4.03 5.61
N ASP A 94 -5.99 3.49 4.56
CA ASP A 94 -6.94 4.19 3.70
C ASP A 94 -8.30 3.54 3.89
N LYS A 95 -9.29 4.31 4.38
CA LYS A 95 -10.63 3.78 4.67
C LYS A 95 -11.32 3.17 3.45
N ASN A 96 -10.95 3.60 2.25
CA ASN A 96 -11.58 3.16 1.01
C ASN A 96 -10.86 1.97 0.39
N THR A 97 -9.52 1.96 0.41
CA THR A 97 -8.73 0.98 -0.36
C THR A 97 -7.79 0.11 0.48
N ASN A 98 -7.49 0.50 1.72
CA ASN A 98 -6.59 -0.21 2.62
C ASN A 98 -6.99 -0.04 4.11
N PRO A 99 -8.17 -0.54 4.53
CA PRO A 99 -8.75 -0.21 5.83
C PRO A 99 -7.95 -0.74 7.02
N THR A 100 -7.19 -1.81 6.84
CA THR A 100 -6.37 -2.45 7.87
C THR A 100 -4.92 -1.94 7.90
N GLY A 101 -4.58 -0.96 7.05
CA GLY A 101 -3.19 -0.52 6.88
C GLY A 101 -2.28 -1.66 6.41
N ALA A 102 -2.80 -2.57 5.59
CA ALA A 102 -2.05 -3.70 5.08
C ALA A 102 -0.88 -3.26 4.19
N VAL A 103 0.11 -4.14 4.08
CA VAL A 103 1.27 -3.99 3.19
C VAL A 103 1.40 -5.23 2.32
N SER A 104 2.02 -5.04 1.16
CA SER A 104 2.42 -6.13 0.28
C SER A 104 3.86 -6.53 0.56
N ILE A 105 4.08 -7.83 0.68
CA ILE A 105 5.38 -8.47 0.91
C ILE A 105 5.68 -9.39 -0.27
N VAL A 106 6.93 -9.32 -0.74
CA VAL A 106 7.49 -10.22 -1.75
C VAL A 106 8.84 -10.71 -1.25
N ASN A 107 9.03 -12.02 -1.22
CA ASN A 107 10.37 -12.59 -1.07
C ASN A 107 10.92 -12.89 -2.47
N TYR A 108 11.82 -12.04 -2.95
CA TYR A 108 12.48 -12.28 -4.22
C TYR A 108 13.66 -13.20 -4.01
N LYS A 109 13.67 -14.35 -4.70
CA LYS A 109 14.81 -15.26 -4.71
C LYS A 109 15.68 -14.93 -5.92
N GLY A 110 16.79 -14.24 -5.67
CA GLY A 110 17.84 -14.01 -6.67
C GLY A 110 18.83 -15.16 -6.74
N ASP A 111 19.99 -14.92 -7.36
CA ASP A 111 21.02 -15.94 -7.57
C ASP A 111 21.76 -16.32 -6.28
N SER A 112 22.04 -15.35 -5.40
CA SER A 112 22.78 -15.56 -4.14
C SER A 112 21.88 -15.56 -2.90
N ASP A 113 20.89 -14.67 -2.86
CA ASP A 113 20.15 -14.38 -1.63
C ASP A 113 18.64 -14.21 -1.87
N THR A 114 17.87 -14.41 -0.81
CA THR A 114 16.44 -14.07 -0.79
C THR A 114 16.26 -12.72 -0.13
N ILE A 115 15.71 -11.76 -0.86
CA ILE A 115 15.46 -10.40 -0.38
C ILE A 115 13.96 -10.21 -0.18
N THR A 116 13.57 -9.81 1.03
CA THR A 116 12.18 -9.46 1.36
C THR A 116 11.94 -7.97 1.08
N TYR A 117 11.00 -7.68 0.20
CA TYR A 117 10.54 -6.34 -0.10
C TYR A 117 9.17 -6.10 0.54
N CYS A 118 8.95 -4.89 1.05
CA CYS A 118 7.70 -4.45 1.65
C CYS A 118 7.26 -3.13 1.00
N PHE A 119 6.02 -3.07 0.54
CA PHE A 119 5.50 -1.91 -0.22
C PHE A 119 3.98 -1.77 -0.08
N SER A 120 3.43 -0.69 -0.61
CA SER A 120 1.98 -0.41 -0.62
C SER A 120 1.18 -1.51 -1.30
N VAL A 121 0.00 -1.84 -0.75
CA VAL A 121 -0.92 -2.83 -1.36
C VAL A 121 -1.50 -2.38 -2.69
N SER A 122 -1.62 -1.07 -2.90
CA SER A 122 -2.24 -0.48 -4.09
C SER A 122 -1.19 0.11 -5.03
N CYS A 123 -1.42 -0.08 -6.33
CA CYS A 123 -0.61 0.49 -7.39
C CYS A 123 -0.55 2.02 -7.26
N ALA A 124 0.65 2.61 -7.38
CA ALA A 124 0.81 4.05 -7.25
C ALA A 124 0.08 4.81 -8.37
N SER A 125 0.13 4.30 -9.60
CA SER A 125 -0.49 4.92 -10.77
C SER A 125 -2.01 4.71 -10.83
N CYS A 126 -2.50 3.46 -10.86
CA CYS A 126 -3.94 3.19 -11.08
C CYS A 126 -4.76 2.90 -9.79
N LYS A 127 -4.14 2.94 -8.60
CA LYS A 127 -4.75 2.66 -7.29
C LYS A 127 -5.40 1.27 -7.11
N ILE A 128 -5.18 0.35 -8.04
CA ILE A 128 -5.70 -1.02 -7.96
C ILE A 128 -4.76 -1.91 -7.13
N PRO A 129 -5.29 -2.85 -6.33
CA PRO A 129 -4.48 -3.79 -5.55
C PRO A 129 -3.47 -4.58 -6.39
N LEU A 130 -2.24 -4.69 -5.89
CA LEU A 130 -1.10 -5.35 -6.54
C LEU A 130 -1.03 -6.86 -6.29
N THR A 131 -2.11 -7.48 -5.79
CA THR A 131 -2.16 -8.92 -5.46
C THR A 131 -1.89 -9.84 -6.65
N LYS A 132 -2.15 -9.36 -7.88
CA LYS A 132 -1.88 -10.07 -9.13
C LYS A 132 -0.64 -9.55 -9.87
N ALA A 133 0.09 -8.60 -9.29
CA ALA A 133 1.26 -8.02 -9.93
C ALA A 133 2.36 -9.07 -10.13
N LYS A 134 3.13 -8.91 -11.21
CA LYS A 134 4.20 -9.84 -11.59
C LYS A 134 5.52 -9.33 -11.03
N VAL A 135 6.23 -10.19 -10.31
CA VAL A 135 7.61 -9.93 -9.88
C VAL A 135 8.53 -10.24 -11.04
N LEU A 136 9.31 -9.26 -11.47
CA LEU A 136 10.23 -9.33 -12.60
C LEU A 136 11.68 -9.27 -12.10
N PRO A 137 12.62 -9.91 -12.80
CA PRO A 137 14.03 -9.80 -12.45
C PRO A 137 14.55 -8.36 -12.60
N PRO A 138 15.68 -8.06 -11.94
CA PRO A 138 16.42 -6.82 -12.16
C PRO A 138 16.78 -6.66 -13.65
N LYS A 139 16.92 -5.40 -14.09
CA LYS A 139 17.27 -5.08 -15.49
C LYS A 139 18.48 -4.15 -15.56
N GLU A 140 18.39 -3.01 -14.91
CA GLU A 140 19.44 -1.98 -14.86
C GLU A 140 19.96 -1.79 -13.42
N SER A 141 19.09 -1.92 -12.43
CA SER A 141 19.43 -2.03 -11.01
C SER A 141 19.71 -3.48 -10.60
N ASN A 142 20.34 -3.69 -9.45
CA ASN A 142 20.46 -5.01 -8.81
C ASN A 142 19.16 -5.47 -8.12
N ASP A 143 18.16 -4.59 -8.01
CA ASP A 143 16.89 -4.91 -7.33
C ASP A 143 15.81 -5.41 -8.28
N ALA A 144 14.98 -6.33 -7.77
CA ALA A 144 13.82 -6.84 -8.46
C ALA A 144 12.79 -5.74 -8.78
N ARG A 145 11.94 -6.03 -9.75
CA ARG A 145 10.91 -5.11 -10.24
C ARG A 145 9.52 -5.71 -10.05
N LEU A 146 8.51 -4.85 -10.03
CA LEU A 146 7.11 -5.25 -9.91
C LEU A 146 6.29 -4.60 -11.01
N ALA A 147 5.67 -5.43 -11.86
CA ALA A 147 4.78 -4.97 -12.92
C ALA A 147 3.32 -5.11 -12.49
N CYS A 148 2.59 -4.00 -12.47
CA CYS A 148 1.16 -3.98 -12.22
C CYS A 148 0.43 -4.75 -13.32
N ASP A 149 -0.35 -5.76 -12.95
CA ASP A 149 -1.09 -6.57 -13.93
C ASP A 149 -2.24 -5.80 -14.60
N PHE A 150 -2.62 -4.63 -14.08
CA PHE A 150 -3.73 -3.86 -14.62
C PHE A 150 -3.28 -2.76 -15.59
N CYS A 151 -2.54 -1.76 -15.11
CA CYS A 151 -2.09 -0.63 -15.94
C CYS A 151 -0.75 -0.90 -16.67
N GLY A 152 -0.01 -1.94 -16.27
CA GLY A 152 1.29 -2.27 -16.82
C GLY A 152 2.46 -1.42 -16.29
N ALA A 153 2.24 -0.49 -15.36
CA ALA A 153 3.33 0.24 -14.72
C ALA A 153 4.31 -0.72 -14.01
N THR A 154 5.61 -0.52 -14.22
CA THR A 154 6.68 -1.30 -13.58
C THR A 154 7.45 -0.43 -12.58
N TYR A 155 7.68 -0.95 -11.37
CA TYR A 155 8.40 -0.25 -10.30
C TYR A 155 9.63 -1.03 -9.85
N ASN A 156 10.70 -0.34 -9.46
CA ASN A 156 11.81 -0.93 -8.72
C ASN A 156 11.37 -1.19 -7.26
N LEU A 157 11.54 -2.42 -6.75
CA LEU A 157 11.02 -2.80 -5.43
C LEU A 157 11.83 -2.25 -4.24
N ARG A 158 13.06 -1.77 -4.45
CA ARG A 158 13.87 -1.14 -3.40
C ARG A 158 13.58 0.34 -3.28
N SER A 159 13.51 1.06 -4.41
CA SER A 159 13.34 2.51 -4.41
C SER A 159 11.88 2.94 -4.52
N GLY A 160 11.01 2.08 -5.06
CA GLY A 160 9.63 2.41 -5.39
C GLY A 160 9.47 3.25 -6.65
N VAL A 161 10.57 3.64 -7.30
CA VAL A 161 10.55 4.48 -8.51
C VAL A 161 9.97 3.68 -9.68
N GLN A 162 9.11 4.33 -10.46
CA GLN A 162 8.59 3.75 -11.69
C GLN A 162 9.70 3.70 -12.73
N VAL A 163 9.95 2.51 -13.29
CA VAL A 163 11.04 2.26 -14.25
C VAL A 163 10.52 1.99 -15.67
N GLU A 164 9.25 1.61 -15.81
CA GLU A 164 8.58 1.51 -17.10
C GLU A 164 7.17 2.10 -16.99
N LYS A 165 6.80 2.93 -17.98
CA LYS A 165 5.51 3.62 -18.04
C LYS A 165 4.37 2.68 -18.44
N GLU A 166 3.15 3.10 -18.11
CA GLU A 166 1.92 2.44 -18.52
C GLU A 166 1.86 2.32 -20.05
N GLY A 167 1.43 1.18 -20.59
CA GLY A 167 1.35 1.04 -22.05
C GLY A 167 1.25 -0.37 -22.65
N GLY A 168 1.40 -1.42 -21.85
CA GLY A 168 1.39 -2.80 -22.38
C GLY A 168 0.03 -3.53 -22.38
N LYS A 169 -1.02 -2.95 -21.78
CA LYS A 169 -2.30 -3.63 -21.55
C LYS A 169 -3.47 -2.78 -22.03
N LEU A 170 -4.48 -3.43 -22.59
CA LEU A 170 -5.64 -2.84 -23.30
C LEU A 170 -6.36 -1.72 -22.53
N LEU A 171 -6.20 -1.66 -21.20
CA LEU A 171 -6.82 -0.66 -20.33
C LEU A 171 -5.89 0.51 -19.94
N GLY A 172 -4.57 0.42 -20.17
CA GLY A 172 -3.60 1.45 -19.79
C GLY A 172 -3.89 2.82 -20.41
N PHE A 173 -4.46 2.86 -21.62
CA PHE A 173 -4.85 4.10 -22.30
C PHE A 173 -5.94 4.89 -21.56
N LEU A 174 -6.85 4.22 -20.85
CA LEU A 174 -7.94 4.89 -20.12
C LEU A 174 -7.47 5.56 -18.82
N PHE A 175 -6.38 5.08 -18.24
CA PHE A 175 -5.84 5.57 -16.97
C PHE A 175 -4.65 6.53 -17.14
N ASN A 176 -4.08 6.60 -18.36
CA ASN A 176 -2.93 7.45 -18.70
C ASN A 176 -3.19 8.97 -18.54
N ASN A 177 -4.46 9.39 -18.36
CA ASN A 177 -4.82 10.79 -18.12
C ASN A 177 -4.72 11.22 -16.65
N GLN A 178 -4.48 10.29 -15.71
CA GLN A 178 -4.21 10.63 -14.31
C GLN A 178 -2.69 10.76 -14.08
N SER A 179 -2.20 11.99 -14.28
CA SER A 179 -0.94 12.56 -13.77
C SER A 179 0.36 12.29 -14.55
N ASN A 180 0.90 13.40 -15.09
CA ASN A 180 2.28 13.58 -15.57
C ASN A 180 3.33 13.57 -14.43
N ASN A 181 2.99 13.10 -13.24
CA ASN A 181 3.93 12.93 -12.13
C ASN A 181 4.16 11.42 -11.98
N GLU A 182 5.39 10.96 -12.18
CA GLU A 182 5.80 9.58 -11.90
C GLU A 182 5.34 9.19 -10.49
N ALA A 183 4.30 8.37 -10.42
CA ALA A 183 3.72 7.96 -9.16
C ALA A 183 4.68 6.97 -8.49
N LYS A 184 5.41 7.43 -7.48
CA LYS A 184 6.33 6.57 -6.72
C LYS A 184 5.54 5.57 -5.86
N LEU A 185 5.85 4.29 -5.98
CA LEU A 185 5.31 3.25 -5.12
C LEU A 185 5.89 3.39 -3.71
N PRO A 186 5.06 3.55 -2.66
CA PRO A 186 5.56 3.56 -1.29
C PRO A 186 6.22 2.22 -0.97
N VAL A 187 7.49 2.28 -0.58
CA VAL A 187 8.30 1.16 -0.11
C VAL A 187 8.64 1.38 1.36
N TYR A 188 8.68 0.29 2.11
CA TYR A 188 8.84 0.32 3.55
C TYR A 188 9.97 -0.60 3.98
N ALA A 189 10.72 -0.20 5.01
CA ALA A 189 11.69 -1.11 5.63
C ALA A 189 11.02 -1.90 6.74
N LEU A 190 11.35 -3.18 6.85
CA LEU A 190 10.95 -4.03 7.97
C LEU A 190 12.12 -4.20 8.93
N GLY A 191 11.84 -4.21 10.23
CA GLY A 191 12.81 -4.48 11.28
C GLY A 191 12.18 -5.28 12.40
N GLU A 192 13.00 -5.95 13.21
CA GLU A 192 12.54 -6.69 14.38
C GLU A 192 13.24 -6.19 15.64
N LYS A 193 12.47 -5.93 16.70
CA LYS A 193 13.00 -5.54 18.01
C LYS A 193 12.16 -6.16 19.11
N GLY A 194 12.79 -6.99 19.94
CA GLY A 194 12.13 -7.65 21.07
C GLY A 194 10.99 -8.58 20.66
N GLY A 195 11.16 -9.31 19.55
CA GLY A 195 10.14 -10.25 19.05
C GLY A 195 8.87 -9.55 18.55
N LYS A 196 9.00 -8.35 17.97
CA LYS A 196 7.94 -7.61 17.31
C LYS A 196 8.47 -6.98 16.03
N VAL A 197 7.64 -6.96 14.99
CA VAL A 197 8.00 -6.34 13.71
C VAL A 197 7.63 -4.86 13.71
N PHE A 198 8.57 -4.05 13.24
CA PHE A 198 8.43 -2.62 13.03
C PHE A 198 8.53 -2.32 11.54
N ILE A 199 7.77 -1.31 11.12
CA ILE A 199 7.83 -0.77 9.77
C ILE A 199 8.39 0.65 9.79
N SER A 200 9.37 0.94 8.95
CA SER A 200 9.86 2.31 8.73
C SER A 200 9.20 2.87 7.49
N MET A 201 8.54 4.01 7.65
CA MET A 201 7.97 4.78 6.53
C MET A 201 9.00 5.82 6.04
N PRO A 202 9.09 6.05 4.71
CA PRO A 202 9.99 7.03 4.10
C PRO A 202 9.58 8.50 4.33
#